data_AF-A0A524CBN9-F1
#
_entry.id   AF-A0A524CBN9-F1
#
_cell.length_a   1.000
_cell.length_b   1.000
_cell.length_c   1.000
_cell.angle_alpha   90.00
_cell.angle_beta   90.00
_cell.angle_gamma   90.00
#
_symmetry.space_group_name_H-M   'P 1'
#
loop_
_entity.id
_entity.type
_entity.pdbx_description
1 polymer ?
#
loop_
_entity_poly.entity_id
_entity_poly.type
_entity_poly.pdbx_seq_one_letter_code
_entity_poly.pdbx_strand_id
1 'polypeptide(L)'
;MTDTKRTTVTLSNIYMDMIDELVGVFGRTQAAVINNIVQYFFNDSNNFALLEELRSRKKKQPTEGKVDEKLEKLLKGTKSIKLNHFLEYLNIDRDYLFNHLEDWKNKFNLKLDYDKIIKSDDK
;
A
#
# COMPACT_ATOMS: atom_id res chain seq x y z
N MET A 1 -0.46 -28.12 2.47
CA MET A 1 -1.65 -27.45 3.02
C MET A 1 -1.57 -25.98 2.65
N THR A 2 -2.62 -25.42 2.07
CA THR A 2 -2.69 -23.98 1.79
C THR A 2 -3.22 -23.28 3.03
N ASP A 3 -2.52 -22.27 3.54
CA ASP A 3 -2.99 -21.52 4.69
C ASP A 3 -4.27 -20.75 4.34
N THR A 4 -5.38 -21.11 5.00
CA THR A 4 -6.68 -20.44 4.83
C THR A 4 -7.01 -19.60 6.05
N LYS A 5 -7.51 -18.37 5.84
CA LYS A 5 -8.05 -17.51 6.91
C LYS A 5 -9.58 -17.43 6.80
N ARG A 6 -10.27 -17.43 7.94
CA ARG A 6 -11.72 -17.23 8.02
C ARG A 6 -12.03 -15.74 8.15
N THR A 7 -12.98 -15.26 7.37
CA THR A 7 -13.50 -13.88 7.44
C THR A 7 -15.01 -13.90 7.32
N THR A 8 -15.68 -13.01 8.04
CA THR A 8 -17.12 -12.77 7.94
C THR A 8 -17.34 -11.52 7.09
N VAL A 9 -18.29 -11.59 6.16
CA VAL A 9 -18.68 -10.47 5.30
C VAL A 9 -20.17 -10.23 5.42
N THR A 10 -20.60 -8.98 5.36
CA THR A 10 -22.01 -8.60 5.32
C THR A 10 -22.33 -8.13 3.91
N LEU A 11 -23.35 -8.73 3.30
CA LEU A 11 -23.83 -8.38 1.97
C LEU A 11 -25.29 -7.91 2.08
N SER A 12 -25.73 -7.06 1.13
CA SER A 12 -27.15 -6.71 1.05
C SER A 12 -27.99 -7.92 0.68
N ASN A 13 -29.25 -7.95 1.12
CA ASN A 13 -30.16 -9.06 0.87
C ASN A 13 -30.25 -9.42 -0.63
N ILE A 14 -30.27 -8.43 -1.53
CA ILE A 14 -30.27 -8.66 -2.99
C ILE A 14 -29.11 -9.57 -3.45
N TYR A 15 -27.90 -9.36 -2.93
CA TYR A 15 -26.75 -10.19 -3.29
C TYR A 15 -26.80 -11.56 -2.62
N MET A 16 -27.35 -11.64 -1.40
CA MET A 16 -27.58 -12.93 -0.73
C MET A 16 -28.60 -13.78 -1.48
N ASP A 17 -29.68 -13.16 -1.98
CA ASP A 17 -30.70 -13.84 -2.78
C ASP A 17 -30.08 -14.39 -4.08
N MET A 18 -29.25 -13.59 -4.77
CA MET A 18 -28.50 -14.06 -5.96
C MET A 18 -27.52 -15.20 -5.62
N ILE A 19 -26.87 -15.16 -4.46
CA ILE A 19 -25.98 -16.24 -4.01
C ILE A 19 -26.79 -17.51 -3.78
N ASP A 20 -27.98 -17.41 -3.20
CA ASP A 20 -28.88 -18.54 -2.95
C ASP A 20 -29.36 -19.21 -4.23
N GLU A 21 -29.70 -18.43 -5.26
CA GLU A 21 -30.05 -18.96 -6.58
C GLU A 21 -28.91 -19.76 -7.23
N LEU A 22 -27.66 -19.46 -6.89
CA LEU A 22 -26.47 -20.13 -7.42
C LEU A 22 -26.07 -21.36 -6.59
N VAL A 23 -26.70 -21.61 -5.45
CA VAL A 23 -26.46 -22.82 -4.65
C VAL A 23 -26.98 -24.05 -5.40
N GLY A 24 -26.16 -25.09 -5.47
CA GLY A 24 -26.41 -26.31 -6.25
C GLY A 24 -25.90 -26.23 -7.69
N VAL A 25 -25.71 -25.02 -8.25
CA VAL A 25 -25.20 -24.80 -9.61
C VAL A 25 -23.71 -24.46 -9.58
N PHE A 26 -23.34 -23.40 -8.85
CA PHE A 26 -21.98 -22.86 -8.81
C PHE A 26 -21.21 -23.26 -7.54
N GLY A 27 -21.90 -23.85 -6.55
CA GLY A 27 -21.32 -24.37 -5.32
C GLY A 27 -22.35 -25.09 -4.47
N ARG A 28 -21.93 -26.01 -3.60
CA ARG A 28 -22.86 -26.81 -2.77
C ARG A 28 -23.44 -26.05 -1.57
N THR A 29 -22.84 -24.93 -1.20
CA THR A 29 -23.25 -24.07 -0.08
C THR A 29 -23.04 -22.62 -0.48
N GLN A 30 -23.73 -21.68 0.19
CA GLN A 30 -23.52 -20.23 -0.01
C GLN A 30 -22.02 -19.85 0.11
N ALA A 31 -21.33 -20.39 1.12
CA ALA A 31 -19.91 -20.14 1.33
C ALA A 31 -19.05 -20.64 0.14
N ALA A 32 -19.39 -21.79 -0.43
CA ALA A 32 -18.69 -22.32 -1.61
C ALA A 32 -18.95 -21.43 -2.85
N VAL A 33 -20.19 -20.98 -3.05
CA VAL A 33 -20.56 -20.05 -4.12
C VAL A 33 -19.77 -18.74 -3.99
N ILE A 34 -19.78 -18.11 -2.81
CA ILE A 34 -19.04 -16.87 -2.55
C ILE A 34 -17.55 -17.07 -2.83
N ASN A 35 -16.97 -18.16 -2.32
CA ASN A 35 -15.55 -18.46 -2.54
C ASN A 35 -15.24 -18.61 -4.04
N ASN A 36 -16.08 -19.31 -4.80
CA ASN A 36 -15.90 -19.49 -6.23
C ASN A 36 -16.03 -18.16 -7.00
N ILE A 37 -16.99 -17.30 -6.63
CA ILE A 37 -17.15 -15.97 -7.23
C ILE A 37 -15.90 -15.13 -6.98
N VAL A 38 -15.40 -15.12 -5.74
CA VAL A 38 -14.19 -14.37 -5.38
C VAL A 38 -12.98 -14.89 -6.18
N GLN A 39 -12.80 -16.21 -6.26
CA GLN A 39 -11.71 -16.80 -7.04
C GLN A 39 -11.83 -16.46 -8.53
N TYR A 40 -13.04 -16.55 -9.08
CA TYR A 40 -13.30 -16.17 -10.47
C TYR A 40 -12.91 -14.71 -10.71
N PHE A 41 -13.34 -13.80 -9.84
CA PHE A 41 -13.01 -12.38 -9.93
C PHE A 41 -11.50 -12.12 -9.94
N PHE A 42 -10.75 -12.77 -9.03
CA PHE A 42 -9.30 -12.58 -8.92
C PHE A 42 -8.49 -13.26 -10.03
N ASN A 43 -9.05 -14.29 -10.69
CA ASN A 43 -8.38 -15.02 -11.77
C ASN A 43 -8.72 -14.47 -13.17
N ASP A 44 -9.76 -13.64 -13.30
CA ASP A 44 -10.12 -13.01 -14.55
C ASP A 44 -9.14 -11.88 -14.90
N SER A 45 -8.47 -12.00 -16.05
CA SER A 45 -7.50 -11.03 -16.54
C SER A 45 -8.07 -9.64 -16.76
N ASN A 46 -9.39 -9.54 -17.03
CA ASN A 46 -10.05 -8.25 -17.21
C ASN A 46 -10.05 -7.42 -15.92
N ASN A 47 -9.97 -8.06 -14.76
CA ASN A 47 -9.97 -7.38 -13.46
C ASN A 47 -8.57 -6.97 -13.00
N PHE A 48 -7.50 -7.39 -13.69
CA PHE A 48 -6.13 -7.13 -13.24
C PHE A 48 -5.81 -5.63 -13.17
N ALA A 49 -6.27 -4.85 -14.15
CA ALA A 49 -6.07 -3.40 -14.16
C ALA A 49 -6.70 -2.73 -12.92
N LEU A 50 -7.95 -3.11 -12.59
CA LEU A 50 -8.65 -2.64 -11.39
C LEU A 50 -7.92 -3.07 -10.11
N LEU A 51 -7.46 -4.32 -10.05
CA LEU A 51 -6.72 -4.83 -8.88
C LEU A 51 -5.41 -4.08 -8.67
N GLU A 52 -4.66 -3.77 -9.72
CA GLU A 52 -3.44 -2.96 -9.66
C GLU A 52 -3.73 -1.53 -9.23
N GLU A 53 -4.80 -0.91 -9.74
CA GLU A 53 -5.25 0.42 -9.30
C GLU A 53 -5.60 0.43 -7.81
N LEU A 54 -6.35 -0.56 -7.32
CA LEU A 54 -6.71 -0.64 -5.91
C LEU A 54 -5.48 -0.91 -5.02
N ARG A 55 -4.52 -1.71 -5.50
CA ARG A 55 -3.23 -1.95 -4.81
C ARG A 55 -2.37 -0.69 -4.77
N SER A 56 -2.37 0.11 -5.83
CA SER A 56 -1.61 1.36 -5.88
C SER A 56 -2.19 2.40 -4.92
N ARG A 57 -3.52 2.47 -4.78
CA ARG A 57 -4.18 3.26 -3.72
C ARG A 57 -3.85 2.77 -2.31
N LYS A 58 -3.59 1.47 -2.16
CA LYS A 58 -3.09 0.86 -0.91
C LYS A 58 -1.57 0.99 -0.76
N LYS A 59 -0.81 1.60 -1.69
CA LYS A 59 0.58 2.01 -1.41
C LYS A 59 0.52 3.11 -0.35
N LYS A 60 0.52 2.63 0.88
CA LYS A 60 0.32 3.31 2.15
C LYS A 60 1.30 4.46 2.30
N GLN A 61 0.75 5.60 2.76
CA GLN A 61 1.46 6.53 3.63
C GLN A 61 2.34 5.72 4.58
N PRO A 62 3.65 6.01 4.63
CA PRO A 62 4.55 5.25 5.47
C PRO A 62 4.12 5.39 6.94
N THR A 63 4.33 4.35 7.74
CA THR A 63 4.10 4.44 9.18
C THR A 63 5.17 5.38 9.75
N GLU A 64 4.79 6.55 10.27
CA GLU A 64 5.71 7.65 10.68
C GLU A 64 6.97 7.14 11.42
N GLY A 65 6.81 6.25 12.40
CA GLY A 65 7.94 5.69 13.16
C GLY A 65 8.95 4.85 12.35
N LYS A 66 8.53 4.25 11.22
CA LYS A 66 9.45 3.52 10.32
C LYS A 66 10.17 4.45 9.35
N VAL A 67 9.64 5.65 9.09
CA VAL A 67 10.29 6.63 8.21
C VAL A 67 11.46 7.25 8.92
N ASP A 68 11.27 7.68 10.16
CA ASP A 68 12.31 8.31 10.97
C ASP A 68 13.50 7.35 11.20
N GLU A 69 13.24 6.07 11.51
CA GLU A 69 14.31 5.05 11.62
C GLU A 69 15.07 4.83 10.30
N LYS A 70 14.35 4.81 9.17
CA LYS A 70 14.97 4.66 7.84
C LYS A 70 15.77 5.90 7.46
N LEU A 71 15.26 7.09 7.78
CA LEU A 71 15.92 8.38 7.62
C LEU A 71 17.23 8.41 8.39
N GLU A 72 17.23 8.06 9.67
CA GLU A 72 18.45 8.00 10.48
C GLU A 72 19.50 7.06 9.89
N LYS A 73 19.08 5.88 9.42
CA LYS A 73 19.99 4.92 8.76
C LYS A 73 20.55 5.48 7.45
N LEU A 74 19.72 6.12 6.65
CA LEU A 74 20.10 6.70 5.36
C LEU A 74 21.12 7.84 5.54
N LEU A 75 20.88 8.68 6.56
CA LEU A 75 21.68 9.85 6.89
C LEU A 75 22.98 9.55 7.68
N LYS A 76 23.19 8.30 8.10
CA LYS A 76 24.46 7.83 8.67
C LYS A 76 25.51 7.55 7.58
N GLY A 77 25.08 7.10 6.41
CA GLY A 77 25.99 6.67 5.34
C GLY A 77 26.13 7.64 4.17
N THR A 78 25.18 8.58 4.01
CA THR A 78 25.10 9.38 2.77
C THR A 78 24.80 10.85 3.06
N LYS A 79 25.62 11.75 2.50
CA LYS A 79 25.43 13.21 2.61
C LYS A 79 24.47 13.78 1.57
N SER A 80 24.28 13.10 0.44
CA SER A 80 23.44 13.54 -0.68
C SER A 80 22.81 12.35 -1.39
N ILE A 81 21.49 12.39 -1.61
CA ILE A 81 20.73 11.35 -2.32
C ILE A 81 19.82 11.98 -3.36
N LYS A 82 19.67 11.36 -4.54
CA LYS A 82 18.69 11.79 -5.54
C LYS A 82 17.26 11.62 -5.02
N LEU A 83 16.41 12.60 -5.30
CA LEU A 83 15.03 12.65 -4.80
C LEU A 83 14.26 11.37 -5.12
N ASN A 84 14.32 10.85 -6.34
CA ASN A 84 13.62 9.61 -6.69
C ASN A 84 14.10 8.41 -5.85
N HIS A 85 15.41 8.26 -5.64
CA HIS A 85 15.97 7.20 -4.79
C HIS A 85 15.59 7.38 -3.32
N PHE A 86 15.50 8.63 -2.85
CA PHE A 86 15.06 8.97 -1.51
C PHE A 86 13.60 8.54 -1.28
N LEU A 87 12.72 8.92 -2.20
CA LEU A 87 11.29 8.58 -2.20
C LEU A 87 11.09 7.06 -2.26
N GLU A 88 11.83 6.36 -3.12
CA GLU A 88 11.80 4.90 -3.23
C GLU A 88 12.28 4.21 -1.95
N TYR A 89 13.40 4.65 -1.36
CA TYR A 89 13.97 4.04 -0.17
C TYR A 89 13.05 4.18 1.06
N LEU A 90 12.48 5.38 1.23
CA LEU A 90 11.51 5.64 2.29
C LEU A 90 10.13 5.06 1.95
N ASN A 91 9.89 4.72 0.68
CA ASN A 91 8.60 4.29 0.13
C ASN A 91 7.51 5.32 0.41
N ILE A 92 7.79 6.57 0.02
CA ILE A 92 6.92 7.74 0.20
C ILE A 92 6.73 8.43 -1.15
N ASP A 93 5.63 9.16 -1.30
CA ASP A 93 5.39 10.01 -2.45
C ASP A 93 5.90 11.45 -2.21
N ARG A 94 5.87 12.27 -3.26
CA ARG A 94 6.30 13.67 -3.19
C ARG A 94 5.43 14.49 -2.25
N ASP A 95 4.13 14.24 -2.23
CA ASP A 95 3.19 14.99 -1.39
C ASP A 95 3.48 14.76 0.09
N TYR A 96 3.75 13.51 0.47
CA TYR A 96 4.17 13.15 1.82
C TYR A 96 5.50 13.80 2.20
N LEU A 97 6.48 13.82 1.28
CA LEU A 97 7.75 14.52 1.49
C LEU A 97 7.54 16.01 1.74
N PHE A 98 6.77 16.71 0.89
CA PHE A 98 6.56 18.15 1.03
C PHE A 98 5.82 18.52 2.32
N ASN A 99 4.86 17.68 2.74
CA ASN A 99 4.13 17.89 4.00
C ASN A 99 5.01 17.71 5.25
N HIS A 100 6.11 16.94 5.18
CA HIS A 100 7.00 16.66 6.31
C HIS A 100 8.40 17.26 6.15
N LEU A 101 8.65 18.02 5.08
CA LEU A 101 9.97 18.55 4.74
C LEU A 101 10.48 19.50 5.83
N GLU A 102 9.59 20.34 6.36
CA GLU A 102 9.92 21.33 7.39
C GLU A 102 10.29 20.65 8.72
N ASP A 103 9.54 19.63 9.12
CA ASP A 103 9.83 18.82 10.30
C ASP A 103 11.15 18.06 10.16
N TRP A 104 11.41 17.49 8.99
CA TRP A 104 12.64 16.75 8.72
C TRP A 104 13.87 17.66 8.55
N LYS A 105 13.67 18.89 8.07
CA LYS A 105 14.71 19.92 8.08
C LYS A 105 15.12 20.24 9.52
N ASN A 106 14.16 20.39 10.42
CA ASN A 106 14.41 20.72 11.83
C ASN A 106 15.00 19.54 12.63
N LYS A 107 14.51 18.32 12.38
CA LYS A 107 14.95 17.11 13.11
C LYS A 107 16.27 16.52 12.59
N PHE A 108 16.48 16.55 11.27
CA PHE A 108 17.55 15.80 10.61
C PHE A 108 18.49 16.67 9.75
N ASN A 109 18.35 18.00 9.78
CA ASN A 109 19.11 18.95 8.96
C ASN A 109 19.04 18.65 7.45
N LEU A 110 17.87 18.22 6.97
CA LEU A 110 17.67 17.94 5.55
C LEU A 110 17.36 19.20 4.75
N LYS A 111 17.99 19.31 3.58
CA LYS A 111 17.73 20.35 2.58
C LYS A 111 17.43 19.70 1.24
N LEU A 112 16.31 20.09 0.63
CA LEU A 112 15.99 19.76 -0.76
C LEU A 112 16.70 20.77 -1.67
N ASP A 113 17.52 20.26 -2.60
CA ASP A 113 18.17 21.01 -3.66
C ASP A 113 17.77 20.42 -5.01
N TYR A 114 16.77 21.04 -5.65
CA TYR A 114 16.14 20.60 -6.90
C TYR A 114 15.71 19.13 -6.93
N ASP A 115 16.63 18.23 -7.27
CA ASP A 115 16.42 16.79 -7.44
C ASP A 115 17.25 15.96 -6.46
N LYS A 116 17.76 16.58 -5.38
CA LYS A 116 18.58 15.91 -4.36
C LYS A 116 18.19 16.33 -2.95
N ILE A 117 18.20 15.38 -2.03
CA ILE A 117 18.15 15.60 -0.60
C ILE A 117 19.58 15.61 -0.08
N ILE A 118 20.00 16.73 0.52
CA ILE A 118 21.33 16.95 1.09
C ILE A 118 21.18 17.06 2.61
N LYS A 119 22.06 16.40 3.36
CA LYS A 119 22.20 16.60 4.79
C LYS A 119 23.14 17.79 5.03
N SER A 120 22.66 18.86 5.65
CA SER A 120 23.51 19.98 6.07
C SER A 120 24.24 19.62 7.36
N ASP A 121 25.57 19.66 7.35
CA ASP A 121 26.40 19.47 8.55
C ASP A 121 26.51 20.77 9.39
N ASP A 122 25.53 21.68 9.35
CA ASP A 122 25.55 22.89 10.17
C ASP A 122 25.23 22.56 11.64
N LYS A 123 26.29 22.16 12.36
CA LYS A 123 26.64 22.62 13.70
C LYS A 123 28.16 22.62 13.87
#